data_AF-A0A398BA53-F1
#
_entry.id   AF-A0A398BA53-F1
#
_cell.length_a   1.000
_cell.length_b   1.000
_cell.length_c   1.000
_cell.angle_alpha   90.00
_cell.angle_beta   90.00
_cell.angle_gamma   90.00
#
_symmetry.space_group_name_H-M   'P 1'
#
loop_
_entity.id
_entity.type
_entity.pdbx_description
1 polymer ?
#
loop_
_entity_poly.entity_id
_entity_poly.type
_entity_poly.pdbx_seq_one_letter_code
_entity_poly.pdbx_strand_id
1 'polypeptide(L)'
;MVEIDFNSLKIELGEELLPIGTVLLVQGIKQPVMVYGRKQLQGDTEKVWDYVACPYPQGHLGEDTNVFFSHSQIQEVVFKGFESEGEKAIRKQLTSLFSGKE
;
A
#
# COMPACT_ATOMS: atom_id res chain seq x y z
N MET A 1 -29.56 -6.79 8.79
CA MET A 1 -28.90 -5.69 9.54
C MET A 1 -27.47 -6.11 9.75
N VAL A 2 -26.49 -5.34 9.26
CA VAL A 2 -25.08 -5.55 9.62
C VAL A 2 -24.91 -4.98 11.03
N GLU A 3 -24.40 -5.78 11.96
CA GLU A 3 -24.00 -5.31 13.28
C GLU A 3 -22.79 -4.39 13.13
N ILE A 4 -22.96 -3.10 13.43
CA ILE A 4 -21.86 -2.14 13.42
C ILE A 4 -21.24 -2.16 14.81
N ASP A 5 -19.99 -2.66 14.91
CA ASP A 5 -19.19 -2.51 16.12
C ASP A 5 -18.58 -1.11 16.16
N PHE A 6 -19.21 -0.22 16.92
CA PHE A 6 -18.74 1.16 17.11
C PHE A 6 -17.35 1.28 17.73
N ASN A 7 -16.84 0.23 18.39
CA ASN A 7 -15.52 0.22 19.03
C ASN A 7 -14.45 -0.48 18.17
N SER A 8 -14.80 -0.94 16.97
CA SER A 8 -13.85 -1.56 16.05
C SER A 8 -12.75 -0.57 15.66
N LEU A 9 -11.49 -1.00 15.79
CA LEU A 9 -10.31 -0.27 15.32
C LEU A 9 -9.90 -0.64 13.89
N LYS A 10 -10.69 -1.48 13.19
CA LYS A 10 -10.36 -1.95 11.85
C LYS A 10 -10.46 -0.81 10.84
N ILE A 11 -9.40 -0.62 10.07
CA ILE A 11 -9.38 0.29 8.93
C ILE A 11 -9.79 -0.49 7.67
N GLU A 12 -10.80 -0.01 6.96
CA GLU A 12 -11.20 -0.61 5.68
C GLU A 12 -10.10 -0.45 4.63
N LEU A 13 -9.78 -1.57 3.98
CA LEU A 13 -8.78 -1.62 2.91
C LEU A 13 -9.26 -0.85 1.66
N GLY A 14 -10.50 -1.08 1.24
CA GLY A 14 -11.04 -0.57 -0.02
C GLY A 14 -10.47 -1.29 -1.24
N GLU A 15 -10.74 -0.75 -2.43
CA GLU A 15 -10.20 -1.25 -3.71
C GLU A 15 -9.21 -0.27 -4.36
N GLU A 16 -9.12 0.94 -3.81
CA GLU A 16 -8.24 1.99 -4.32
C GLU A 16 -6.79 1.80 -3.85
N LEU A 17 -5.83 2.36 -4.59
CA LEU A 17 -4.45 2.39 -4.15
C LEU A 17 -4.32 3.13 -2.80
N LEU A 18 -3.66 2.52 -1.83
CA LEU A 18 -3.40 3.16 -0.53
C LEU A 18 -2.40 4.33 -0.70
N PRO A 19 -2.53 5.41 0.10
CA PRO A 19 -1.66 6.56 -0.03
C PRO A 19 -0.24 6.25 0.46
N ILE A 20 0.73 7.07 0.04
CA ILE A 20 2.09 6.96 0.58
C ILE A 20 2.08 7.30 2.08
N GLY A 21 2.85 6.55 2.86
CA GLY A 21 2.89 6.64 4.32
C GLY A 21 1.88 5.72 5.01
N THR A 22 1.08 4.94 4.28
CA THR A 22 0.29 3.85 4.89
C THR A 22 1.22 2.87 5.60
N VAL A 23 0.93 2.56 6.86
CA VAL A 23 1.58 1.48 7.61
C VAL A 23 0.64 0.28 7.63
N LEU A 24 1.12 -0.88 7.21
CA LEU A 24 0.30 -2.09 7.04
C LEU A 24 1.08 -3.37 7.31
N LEU A 25 0.35 -4.48 7.43
CA LEU A 25 0.88 -5.84 7.47
C LEU A 25 0.70 -6.51 6.10
N VAL A 26 1.75 -7.16 5.62
CA VAL A 26 1.76 -7.93 4.37
C VAL A 26 1.84 -9.42 4.71
N GLN A 27 1.12 -10.24 3.96
CA GLN A 27 1.15 -11.70 4.13
C GLN A 27 2.59 -12.25 4.08
N GLY A 28 2.97 -13.04 5.09
CA GLY A 28 4.30 -13.65 5.19
C GLY A 28 5.39 -12.73 5.77
N ILE A 29 5.09 -11.45 6.02
CA ILE A 29 6.04 -10.50 6.61
C ILE A 29 5.66 -10.22 8.06
N LYS A 30 6.58 -10.51 8.97
CA LYS A 30 6.32 -10.41 10.42
C LYS A 30 6.31 -8.96 10.94
N GLN A 31 7.04 -8.06 10.29
CA GLN A 31 7.13 -6.66 10.70
C GLN A 31 6.18 -5.78 9.89
N PRO A 32 5.62 -4.70 10.48
CA PRO A 32 4.92 -3.68 9.73
C PRO A 32 5.83 -3.03 8.68
N VAL A 33 5.23 -2.64 7.57
CA VAL A 33 5.90 -1.91 6.50
C VAL A 33 5.15 -0.64 6.18
N MET A 34 5.88 0.38 5.72
CA MET A 34 5.33 1.66 5.29
C MET A 34 5.46 1.80 3.77
N VAL A 35 4.33 1.99 3.09
CA VAL A 35 4.28 2.24 1.64
C VAL A 35 4.97 3.57 1.33
N TYR A 36 5.91 3.54 0.38
CA TYR A 36 6.55 4.78 -0.12
C TYR A 36 6.52 4.92 -1.64
N GLY A 37 6.07 3.89 -2.37
CA GLY A 37 5.84 3.97 -3.81
C GLY A 37 4.66 3.13 -4.26
N ARG A 38 4.10 3.47 -5.43
CA ARG A 38 2.93 2.83 -6.04
C ARG A 38 3.21 2.49 -7.49
N LYS A 39 2.67 1.37 -7.99
CA LYS A 39 2.85 0.90 -9.37
C LYS A 39 4.33 0.86 -9.77
N GLN A 40 5.15 0.30 -8.90
CA GLN A 40 6.60 0.27 -9.02
C GLN A 40 7.03 -0.89 -9.93
N LEU A 41 7.89 -0.60 -10.91
CA LEU A 41 8.58 -1.62 -11.70
C LEU A 41 9.74 -2.19 -10.89
N GLN A 42 9.78 -3.50 -10.73
CA GLN A 42 10.94 -4.20 -10.19
C GLN A 42 11.93 -4.46 -11.33
N GLY A 43 13.10 -3.82 -11.26
CA GLY A 43 14.05 -3.70 -12.39
C GLY A 43 14.37 -5.01 -13.09
N ASP A 44 14.66 -6.07 -12.32
CA ASP A 44 15.11 -7.34 -12.88
C ASP A 44 13.99 -8.25 -13.41
N THR A 45 12.74 -7.98 -13.04
CA THR A 45 11.62 -8.90 -13.29
C THR A 45 10.59 -8.35 -14.28
N GLU A 46 10.76 -7.10 -14.73
CA GLU A 46 9.77 -6.32 -15.51
C GLU A 46 8.36 -6.31 -14.88
N LYS A 47 8.23 -6.74 -13.61
CA LYS A 47 6.96 -6.86 -12.93
C LYS A 47 6.59 -5.54 -12.28
N VAL A 48 5.38 -5.09 -12.55
CA VAL A 48 4.77 -3.95 -11.85
C VAL A 48 4.03 -4.45 -10.63
N TRP A 49 4.41 -3.94 -9.46
CA TRP A 49 3.74 -4.20 -8.19
C TRP A 49 2.88 -3.02 -7.80
N ASP A 50 1.77 -3.25 -7.08
CA ASP A 50 0.95 -2.13 -6.62
C ASP A 50 1.70 -1.22 -5.66
N TYR A 51 2.57 -1.81 -4.82
CA TYR A 51 3.29 -1.09 -3.78
C TYR A 51 4.76 -1.50 -3.69
N VAL A 52 5.57 -0.52 -3.29
CA VAL A 52 6.87 -0.77 -2.65
C VAL A 52 6.86 -0.09 -1.27
N ALA A 53 7.34 -0.83 -0.27
CA ALA A 53 7.38 -0.39 1.11
C ALA A 53 8.74 -0.66 1.77
N CYS A 54 8.98 0.02 2.88
CA CYS A 54 10.15 -0.18 3.73
C CYS A 54 9.72 -0.63 5.14
N PRO A 55 10.62 -1.23 5.94
CA PRO A 55 10.34 -1.57 7.33
C PRO A 55 9.92 -0.35 8.15
N TYR A 56 8.88 -0.50 8.98
CA TYR A 56 8.48 0.53 9.94
C TYR A 56 8.81 0.07 11.37
N PRO A 57 9.41 0.93 12.23
CA PRO A 57 9.67 2.36 12.07
C PRO A 57 11.05 2.74 11.48
N GLN A 58 11.84 1.77 11.02
CA GLN A 58 13.23 1.98 10.61
C GLN A 58 13.36 2.85 9.34
N GLY A 59 12.39 2.77 8.44
CA GLY A 59 12.42 3.47 7.16
C GLY A 59 13.20 2.71 6.08
N HIS A 60 13.52 3.41 5.00
CA HIS A 60 14.26 2.83 3.87
C HIS A 60 15.76 2.78 4.18
N LEU A 61 16.33 1.58 4.24
CA LEU A 61 17.75 1.34 4.56
C LEU A 61 18.59 1.01 3.31
N GLY A 62 17.94 0.69 2.20
CA GLY A 62 18.57 0.27 0.95
C GLY A 62 17.67 -0.67 0.16
N GLU A 63 18.08 -1.01 -1.05
CA GLU A 63 17.28 -1.80 -2.00
C GLU A 63 16.93 -3.20 -1.47
N ASP A 64 17.85 -3.83 -0.73
CA ASP A 64 17.66 -5.15 -0.12
C ASP A 64 16.54 -5.18 0.93
N THR A 65 16.11 -4.01 1.41
CA THR A 65 15.03 -3.87 2.40
C THR A 65 13.68 -3.51 1.78
N ASN A 66 13.61 -3.42 0.45
CA ASN A 66 12.38 -3.11 -0.26
C ASN A 66 11.42 -4.30 -0.22
N VAL A 67 10.18 -4.00 0.12
CA VAL A 67 9.09 -4.97 0.11
C VAL A 67 8.16 -4.63 -1.04
N PHE A 68 8.16 -5.46 -2.07
CA PHE A 68 7.25 -5.36 -3.21
C PHE A 68 6.04 -6.27 -3.00
N PHE A 69 4.84 -5.73 -3.17
CA PHE A 69 3.59 -6.50 -2.99
C PHE A 69 2.43 -5.86 -3.75
N SER A 70 1.44 -6.67 -4.08
CA SER A 70 0.17 -6.24 -4.66
C SER A 70 -0.91 -6.07 -3.59
N HIS A 71 -1.99 -5.35 -3.93
CA HIS A 71 -3.08 -5.03 -3.01
C HIS A 71 -3.73 -6.29 -2.40
N SER A 72 -3.78 -7.39 -3.15
CA SER A 72 -4.29 -8.69 -2.71
C SER A 72 -3.45 -9.37 -1.60
N GLN A 73 -2.21 -8.92 -1.39
CA GLN A 73 -1.31 -9.45 -0.37
C GLN A 73 -1.36 -8.67 0.95
N ILE A 74 -2.19 -7.62 1.04
CA ILE A 74 -2.38 -6.85 2.25
C ILE A 74 -3.20 -7.68 3.25
N GLN A 75 -2.67 -7.82 4.45
CA GLN A 75 -3.34 -8.52 5.53
C GLN A 75 -4.17 -7.55 6.38
N GLU A 76 -3.59 -6.41 6.75
CA GLU A 76 -4.24 -5.43 7.64
C GLU A 76 -3.63 -4.04 7.45
N VAL A 77 -4.47 -3.01 7.42
CA VAL A 77 -4.02 -1.61 7.44
C VAL A 77 -3.99 -1.12 8.88
N VAL A 78 -2.81 -0.70 9.35
CA VAL A 78 -2.60 -0.19 10.71
C VAL A 78 -2.79 1.32 10.78
N PHE A 79 -2.33 2.02 9.73
CA PHE A 79 -2.52 3.47 9.58
C PHE A 79 -2.68 3.78 8.11
N LYS A 80 -3.76 4.48 7.75
CA LYS A 80 -4.09 4.72 6.33
C LYS A 80 -3.08 5.65 5.65
N GLY A 81 -2.33 6.48 6.36
CA GLY A 81 -1.42 7.47 5.76
C GLY A 81 -2.06 8.85 5.64
N PHE A 82 -1.34 9.80 5.05
CA PHE A 82 -1.81 11.17 4.86
C PHE A 82 -2.51 11.33 3.51
N GLU A 83 -3.77 11.78 3.52
CA GLU A 83 -4.57 11.95 2.31
C GLU A 83 -4.89 13.43 2.06
N SER A 84 -4.06 14.08 1.24
CA SER A 84 -4.28 15.44 0.74
C SER A 84 -5.02 15.42 -0.61
N GLU A 85 -5.48 16.59 -1.07
CA GLU A 85 -6.05 16.72 -2.42
C GLU A 85 -5.04 16.33 -3.53
N GLY A 86 -3.74 16.60 -3.32
CA GLY A 86 -2.69 16.16 -4.25
C GLY A 86 -2.52 14.64 -4.26
N GLU A 87 -2.59 13.99 -3.10
CA GLU A 87 -2.55 12.53 -2.98
C GLU A 87 -3.73 11.88 -3.72
N LYS A 88 -4.96 12.39 -3.52
CA LYS A 88 -6.15 11.92 -4.24
C LYS A 88 -6.02 12.12 -5.75
N ALA A 89 -5.48 13.26 -6.19
CA ALA A 89 -5.29 13.56 -7.61
C ALA A 89 -4.29 12.59 -8.28
N ILE A 90 -3.13 12.36 -7.65
CA ILE A 90 -2.13 11.40 -8.14
C ILE A 90 -2.67 9.98 -8.11
N ARG A 91 -3.37 9.58 -7.03
CA ARG A 91 -4.03 8.27 -6.94
C ARG A 91 -4.96 8.03 -8.12
N LYS A 92 -5.84 8.98 -8.43
CA LYS A 92 -6.78 8.88 -9.56
C LYS A 92 -6.05 8.76 -10.90
N GLN A 93 -4.99 9.53 -11.11
CA GLN A 93 -4.18 9.45 -12.33
C GLN A 93 -3.51 8.07 -12.46
N LEU A 94 -2.90 7.56 -11.39
CA LEU A 94 -2.29 6.22 -11.37
C LEU A 94 -3.33 5.14 -11.67
N THR A 95 -4.50 5.16 -11.01
CA THR A 95 -5.56 4.18 -11.29
C THR A 95 -5.94 4.20 -12.77
N SER A 96 -6.15 5.37 -13.37
CA SER A 96 -6.51 5.51 -14.79
C SER A 96 -5.42 5.02 -15.75
N LEU A 97 -4.14 5.16 -15.40
CA LEU A 97 -3.02 4.73 -16.24
C LEU A 97 -2.86 3.20 -16.26
N PHE A 98 -3.26 2.52 -15.19
CA PHE A 98 -3.07 1.08 -15.00
C PHE A 98 -4.36 0.26 -15.12
N SER A 99 -5.53 0.89 -15.23
CA SER A 99 -6.83 0.22 -15.45
C SER A 99 -7.08 -0.25 -16.90
N GLY A 100 -6.12 -0.09 -17.82
CA GLY A 100 -6.27 -0.43 -19.25
C GLY A 100 -5.16 -1.31 -19.82
N LYS A 101 -4.41 -2.03 -18.99
CA LYS A 101 -3.28 -2.90 -19.40
C LYS A 101 -3.33 -4.26 -18.68
N GLU A 102 -4.42 -4.99 -18.87
CA GLU A 102 -4.48 -6.44 -18.63
C GLU A 102 -4.36 -7.19 -19.96
#